data_AF-A0A060BMP0-F1
#
_entry.id   AF-A0A060BMP0-F1
#
_cell.length_a   1.000
_cell.length_b   1.000
_cell.length_c   1.000
_cell.angle_alpha   90.00
_cell.angle_beta   90.00
_cell.angle_gamma   90.00
#
_symmetry.space_group_name_H-M   'P 1'
#
loop_
_entity.id
_entity.type
_entity.pdbx_description
1 polymer ?
#
loop_
_entity_poly.entity_id
_entity_poly.type
_entity_poly.pdbx_seq_one_letter_code
_entity_poly.pdbx_strand_id
1 'polypeptide(L)'
;MHHPLEDEGVDFWWIDWQQGSVCRIPGLDPLWMLNHYHYLDSGRRGRRPVVFSRYAGVGSHRYPVGFSGDTVVSWESLRFQPYFTATASNVGYGWWSHDIGGHMHGYKDDELAARWVQFGVFSPILRLHSTANSFNSKEPWRFGPAACAVMENFC
;
A
#
# COMPACT_ATOMS: atom_id res chain seq x y z
N MET A 1 -19.28 13.05 2.34
CA MET A 1 -19.86 12.10 1.35
C MET A 1 -19.86 10.69 1.90
N HIS A 2 -18.74 10.21 2.46
CA HIS A 2 -18.60 8.80 2.82
C HIS A 2 -19.14 8.39 4.21
N HIS A 3 -19.63 9.35 4.99
CA HIS A 3 -20.06 9.13 6.38
C HIS A 3 -21.09 8.00 6.58
N PRO A 4 -22.09 7.78 5.69
CA PRO A 4 -22.99 6.63 5.83
C PRO A 4 -22.26 5.28 5.86
N LEU A 5 -21.21 5.10 5.03
CA LEU A 5 -20.42 3.87 5.01
C LEU A 5 -19.59 3.69 6.29
N GLU A 6 -19.20 4.78 6.92
CA GLU A 6 -18.51 4.75 8.21
C GLU A 6 -19.46 4.54 9.39
N ASP A 7 -20.76 4.77 9.21
CA ASP A 7 -21.81 4.37 10.16
C ASP A 7 -22.13 2.87 9.98
N GLU A 8 -21.95 2.32 8.77
CA GLU A 8 -22.04 0.88 8.46
C GLU A 8 -20.79 0.07 8.89
N GLY A 9 -19.68 0.74 9.22
CA GLY A 9 -18.50 0.11 9.83
C GLY A 9 -17.17 0.31 9.10
N VAL A 10 -17.09 1.12 8.04
CA VAL A 10 -15.81 1.46 7.40
C VAL A 10 -14.93 2.25 8.39
N ASP A 11 -13.74 1.73 8.68
CA ASP A 11 -12.80 2.31 9.65
C ASP A 11 -11.80 3.32 9.05
N PHE A 12 -11.43 3.16 7.77
CA PHE A 12 -10.49 4.04 7.09
C PHE A 12 -10.68 4.02 5.57
N TRP A 13 -10.08 5.00 4.90
CA TRP A 13 -10.17 5.16 3.45
C TRP A 13 -8.83 4.93 2.75
N TRP A 14 -8.91 4.22 1.63
CA TRP A 14 -7.84 4.17 0.64
C TRP A 14 -8.12 5.19 -0.46
N ILE A 15 -7.26 6.20 -0.56
CA ILE A 15 -7.30 7.24 -1.60
C ILE A 15 -6.33 6.84 -2.71
N ASP A 16 -6.87 6.46 -3.87
CA ASP A 16 -6.11 5.95 -5.00
C ASP A 16 -6.25 6.85 -6.24
N TRP A 17 -5.25 6.80 -7.13
CA TRP A 17 -5.31 7.33 -8.51
C TRP A 17 -5.57 8.84 -8.72
N GLN A 18 -4.93 9.74 -7.98
CA GLN A 18 -5.16 11.19 -8.13
C GLN A 18 -3.89 12.04 -8.18
N GLN A 19 -2.73 11.45 -8.43
CA GLN A 19 -1.48 12.20 -8.59
C GLN A 19 -1.40 12.89 -9.94
N GLY A 20 -0.54 13.92 -9.99
CA GLY A 20 -0.24 14.65 -11.21
C GLY A 20 -1.01 15.96 -11.30
N SER A 21 -1.16 16.49 -12.50
CA SER A 21 -1.61 17.88 -12.71
C SER A 21 -3.03 18.01 -13.23
N VAL A 22 -3.83 16.93 -13.22
CA VAL A 22 -5.22 16.94 -13.69
C VAL A 22 -6.10 17.55 -12.60
N CYS A 23 -6.03 18.87 -12.49
CA CYS A 23 -6.81 19.67 -11.54
C CYS A 23 -7.21 20.99 -12.20
N ARG A 24 -8.31 21.59 -11.73
CA ARG A 24 -8.73 22.95 -12.16
C ARG A 24 -7.73 24.03 -11.71
N ILE A 25 -6.92 23.75 -10.68
CA ILE A 25 -5.95 24.69 -10.13
C ILE A 25 -4.58 24.41 -10.77
N PRO A 26 -4.01 25.36 -11.53
CA PRO A 26 -2.71 25.18 -12.16
C PRO A 26 -1.61 24.91 -11.13
N GLY A 27 -0.80 23.87 -11.37
CA GLY A 27 0.36 23.52 -10.54
C GLY A 27 0.03 22.77 -9.24
N LEU A 28 -1.24 22.50 -8.96
CA LEU A 28 -1.65 21.72 -7.78
C LEU A 28 -1.76 20.23 -8.13
N ASP A 29 -1.06 19.39 -7.36
CA ASP A 29 -1.35 17.95 -7.30
C ASP A 29 -2.60 17.73 -6.42
N PRO A 30 -3.70 17.21 -6.98
CA PRO A 30 -4.94 17.08 -6.22
C PRO A 30 -4.85 16.00 -5.13
N LEU A 31 -3.99 14.99 -5.24
CA LEU A 31 -3.84 13.96 -4.22
C LEU A 31 -3.38 14.55 -2.89
N TRP A 32 -2.52 15.57 -2.92
CA TRP A 32 -2.05 16.21 -1.70
C TRP A 32 -3.20 16.83 -0.89
N MET A 33 -4.10 17.53 -1.61
CA MET A 33 -5.29 18.17 -1.03
C MET A 33 -6.32 17.13 -0.57
N LEU A 34 -6.51 16.07 -1.35
CA LEU A 34 -7.43 14.99 -1.00
C LEU A 34 -6.95 14.26 0.25
N ASN A 35 -5.66 13.93 0.34
CA ASN A 35 -5.08 13.36 1.55
C ASN A 35 -5.29 14.26 2.78
N HIS A 36 -5.13 15.58 2.61
CA HIS A 36 -5.35 16.54 3.70
C HIS A 36 -6.78 16.47 4.26
N TYR A 37 -7.78 16.62 3.40
CA TYR A 37 -9.17 16.66 3.85
C TYR A 37 -9.67 15.30 4.32
N HIS A 38 -9.30 14.20 3.65
CA HIS A 38 -9.65 12.86 4.11
C HIS A 38 -9.00 12.52 5.46
N TYR A 39 -7.77 12.95 5.70
CA TYR A 39 -7.11 12.76 7.00
C TYR A 39 -7.85 13.52 8.11
N LEU A 40 -8.18 14.80 7.91
CA LEU A 40 -8.93 15.57 8.90
C LEU A 40 -10.32 14.98 9.17
N ASP A 41 -11.03 14.58 8.12
CA ASP A 41 -12.38 14.00 8.24
C ASP A 41 -12.36 12.63 8.93
N SER A 42 -11.32 11.80 8.70
CA SER A 42 -11.15 10.52 9.40
C SER A 42 -10.98 10.68 10.92
N GLY A 43 -10.48 11.83 11.37
CA GLY A 43 -10.30 12.16 12.78
C GLY A 43 -11.52 12.77 13.46
N ARG A 44 -12.59 13.11 12.71
CA ARG A 44 -13.69 13.95 13.23
C ARG A 44 -14.44 13.34 14.43
N ARG A 45 -14.43 12.01 14.57
CA ARG A 45 -15.05 11.28 15.69
C ARG A 45 -14.09 11.07 16.86
N GLY A 46 -12.94 11.77 16.91
CA GLY A 46 -11.95 11.65 17.99
C GLY A 46 -11.07 10.40 17.93
N ARG A 47 -11.15 9.61 16.84
CA ARG A 47 -10.24 8.47 16.60
C ARG A 47 -8.90 8.97 16.05
N ARG A 48 -7.85 8.14 16.16
CA ARG A 48 -6.57 8.42 15.50
C ARG A 48 -6.81 8.52 13.99
N PRO A 49 -6.56 9.69 13.36
CA PRO A 49 -6.86 9.84 11.95
C PRO A 49 -5.90 8.99 11.12
N VAL A 50 -6.43 8.36 10.07
CA VAL A 50 -5.67 7.45 9.20
C VAL A 50 -6.25 7.47 7.80
N VAL A 51 -5.35 7.55 6.82
CA VAL A 51 -5.64 7.34 5.40
C VAL A 51 -4.53 6.49 4.81
N PHE A 52 -4.90 5.67 3.83
CA PHE A 52 -3.97 4.92 3.00
C PHE A 52 -3.93 5.54 1.61
N SER A 53 -2.76 5.98 1.15
CA SER A 53 -2.69 6.76 -0.08
C SER A 53 -1.36 6.58 -0.81
N ARG A 54 -1.37 6.82 -2.12
CA ARG A 54 -0.13 6.87 -2.90
C ARG A 54 0.74 8.07 -2.49
N TYR A 55 2.00 8.04 -2.91
CA TYR A 55 2.92 9.16 -2.70
C TYR A 55 2.47 10.43 -3.44
N ALA A 56 2.19 11.49 -2.70
CA ALA A 56 1.79 12.81 -3.22
C ALA A 56 2.90 13.87 -3.12
N GLY A 57 4.16 13.45 -2.95
CA GLY A 57 5.32 14.34 -2.83
C GLY A 57 5.86 14.50 -1.39
N VAL A 58 6.91 15.32 -1.27
CA VAL A 58 7.56 15.57 0.02
C VAL A 58 6.58 16.28 0.97
N GLY A 59 6.54 15.84 2.22
CA GLY A 59 5.60 16.34 3.23
C GLY A 59 4.30 15.54 3.32
N SER A 60 4.03 14.62 2.38
CA SER A 60 2.86 13.74 2.43
C SER A 60 2.90 12.72 3.58
N HIS A 61 4.05 12.51 4.24
CA HIS A 61 4.17 11.71 5.45
C HIS A 61 3.34 12.21 6.65
N ARG A 62 2.82 13.44 6.58
CA ARG A 62 1.83 13.97 7.53
C ARG A 62 0.52 13.17 7.52
N TYR A 63 0.28 12.42 6.45
CA TYR A 63 -0.86 11.53 6.28
C TYR A 63 -0.35 10.09 6.29
N PRO A 64 -0.78 9.26 7.25
CA PRO A 64 0.10 8.31 7.90
C PRO A 64 0.62 7.22 6.98
N VAL A 65 -0.19 6.65 6.08
CA VAL A 65 0.23 5.48 5.32
C VAL A 65 0.42 5.78 3.84
N GLY A 66 1.67 5.70 3.39
CA GLY A 66 2.08 5.80 1.98
C GLY A 66 2.35 4.43 1.36
N PHE A 67 2.27 4.31 0.02
CA PHE A 67 2.75 3.09 -0.65
C PHE A 67 3.44 3.33 -2.01
N SER A 68 4.26 2.35 -2.40
CA SER A 68 5.11 2.36 -3.59
C SER A 68 4.36 2.34 -4.94
N GLY A 69 3.06 2.08 -4.94
CA GLY A 69 2.27 1.87 -6.15
C GLY A 69 2.42 0.47 -6.78
N ASP A 70 2.06 0.37 -8.05
CA ASP A 70 1.80 -0.88 -8.76
C ASP A 70 3.10 -1.54 -9.24
N THR A 71 3.67 -2.39 -8.39
CA THR A 71 4.92 -3.10 -8.69
C THR A 71 4.73 -4.25 -9.67
N VAL A 72 5.73 -4.50 -10.53
CA VAL A 72 5.74 -5.69 -11.38
C VAL A 72 6.09 -6.93 -10.55
N VAL A 73 5.40 -8.05 -10.77
CA VAL A 73 5.72 -9.32 -10.08
C VAL A 73 7.05 -9.88 -10.62
N SER A 74 8.16 -9.52 -9.97
CA SER A 74 9.49 -10.03 -10.32
C SER A 74 10.49 -9.94 -9.15
N TRP A 75 11.55 -10.73 -9.20
CA TRP A 75 12.66 -10.68 -8.23
C TRP A 75 13.39 -9.32 -8.20
N GLU A 76 13.47 -8.62 -9.34
CA GLU A 76 14.03 -7.27 -9.43
C GLU A 76 13.19 -6.27 -8.63
N SER A 77 11.86 -6.38 -8.73
CA SER A 77 10.94 -5.52 -7.99
C SER A 77 11.01 -5.78 -6.49
N LEU A 78 11.10 -7.05 -6.06
CA LEU A 78 11.35 -7.40 -4.65
C LEU A 78 12.69 -6.83 -4.17
N ARG A 79 13.77 -7.01 -4.95
CA ARG A 79 15.11 -6.50 -4.62
C ARG A 79 15.12 -4.97 -4.43
N PHE A 80 14.26 -4.26 -5.14
CA PHE A 80 14.15 -2.80 -5.05
C PHE A 80 13.40 -2.33 -3.80
N GLN A 81 12.48 -3.13 -3.24
CA GLN A 81 11.63 -2.69 -2.12
C GLN A 81 12.39 -2.24 -0.87
N PRO A 82 13.47 -2.92 -0.39
CA PRO A 82 14.24 -2.44 0.75
C PRO A 82 14.83 -1.04 0.54
N TYR A 83 15.42 -0.78 -0.64
CA TYR A 83 15.95 0.54 -0.98
C TYR A 83 14.85 1.60 -1.03
N PHE A 84 13.71 1.28 -1.68
CA PHE A 84 12.61 2.24 -1.79
C PHE A 84 12.00 2.54 -0.42
N THR A 85 11.81 1.52 0.41
CA THR A 85 11.27 1.67 1.77
C THR A 85 12.18 2.54 2.64
N ALA A 86 13.49 2.30 2.62
CA ALA A 86 14.45 3.16 3.32
C ALA A 86 14.45 4.61 2.78
N THR A 87 14.32 4.77 1.47
CA THR A 87 14.25 6.10 0.83
C THR A 87 12.98 6.85 1.25
N ALA A 88 11.84 6.17 1.37
CA ALA A 88 10.62 6.78 1.87
C ALA A 88 10.77 7.28 3.32
N SER A 89 11.47 6.50 4.16
CA SER A 89 11.79 6.94 5.53
C SER A 89 12.69 8.17 5.58
N ASN A 90 13.63 8.32 4.64
CA ASN A 90 14.47 9.52 4.53
C ASN A 90 13.66 10.81 4.24
N VAL A 91 12.45 10.71 3.69
CA VAL A 91 11.53 11.84 3.47
C VAL A 91 10.38 11.91 4.49
N GLY A 92 10.53 11.19 5.60
CA GLY A 92 9.66 11.27 6.79
C GLY A 92 8.58 10.21 6.90
N TYR A 93 8.45 9.28 5.94
CA TYR A 93 7.47 8.20 6.07
C TYR A 93 7.92 7.15 7.08
N GLY A 94 7.25 7.13 8.23
CA GLY A 94 7.37 6.02 9.18
C GLY A 94 6.53 4.79 8.79
N TRP A 95 5.38 5.00 8.13
CA TRP A 95 4.45 3.93 7.77
C TRP A 95 4.37 3.82 6.25
N TRP A 96 5.36 3.15 5.67
CA TRP A 96 5.43 2.89 4.23
C TRP A 96 5.02 1.46 3.91
N SER A 97 4.20 1.29 2.87
CA SER A 97 3.71 0.01 2.38
C SER A 97 4.19 -0.25 0.95
N HIS A 98 4.18 -1.52 0.57
CA HIS A 98 4.36 -2.01 -0.79
C HIS A 98 3.39 -3.17 -1.01
N ASP A 99 3.13 -3.51 -2.26
CA ASP A 99 2.26 -4.64 -2.61
C ASP A 99 3.02 -5.96 -2.45
N ILE A 100 2.81 -6.64 -1.33
CA ILE A 100 3.53 -7.88 -1.02
C ILE A 100 3.16 -8.96 -2.05
N GLY A 101 4.21 -9.56 -2.64
CA GLY A 101 4.10 -10.51 -3.75
C GLY A 101 3.88 -9.86 -5.12
N GLY A 102 4.00 -8.53 -5.23
CA GLY A 102 3.85 -7.77 -6.47
C GLY A 102 2.41 -7.47 -6.85
N HIS A 103 2.21 -6.43 -7.67
CA HIS A 103 0.89 -5.91 -8.04
C HIS A 103 0.36 -6.47 -9.37
N MET A 104 1.13 -6.31 -10.45
CA MET A 104 0.70 -6.58 -11.82
C MET A 104 1.80 -7.15 -12.70
N HIS A 105 1.42 -7.67 -13.87
CA HIS A 105 2.34 -8.25 -14.86
C HIS A 105 3.30 -9.30 -14.25
N GLY A 106 4.36 -9.65 -14.97
CA GLY A 106 5.37 -10.59 -14.49
C GLY A 106 4.95 -12.05 -14.65
N TYR A 107 5.38 -12.88 -13.70
CA TYR A 107 5.18 -14.34 -13.74
C TYR A 107 4.81 -14.89 -12.35
N LYS A 108 4.15 -16.05 -12.35
CA LYS A 108 3.86 -16.78 -11.11
C LYS A 108 5.13 -17.46 -10.60
N ASP A 109 5.51 -17.14 -9.37
CA ASP A 109 6.61 -17.77 -8.64
C ASP A 109 6.25 -17.81 -7.15
N ASP A 110 6.03 -19.01 -6.63
CA ASP A 110 5.62 -19.22 -5.25
C ASP A 110 6.75 -18.91 -4.26
N GLU A 111 8.02 -19.10 -4.65
CA GLU A 111 9.16 -18.73 -3.80
C GLU A 111 9.27 -17.21 -3.71
N LEU A 112 9.12 -16.50 -4.82
CA LEU A 112 9.10 -15.03 -4.84
C LEU A 112 8.04 -14.49 -3.87
N ALA A 113 6.82 -15.01 -3.93
CA ALA A 113 5.73 -14.60 -3.04
C ALA A 113 6.07 -14.87 -1.57
N ALA A 114 6.57 -16.07 -1.25
CA ALA A 114 6.96 -16.42 0.11
C ALA A 114 8.10 -15.53 0.65
N ARG A 115 9.13 -15.24 -0.17
CA ARG A 115 10.21 -14.31 0.23
C ARG A 115 9.73 -12.90 0.42
N TRP A 116 8.79 -12.44 -0.41
CA TRP A 116 8.20 -11.12 -0.24
C TRP A 116 7.39 -11.02 1.06
N VAL A 117 6.66 -12.06 1.44
CA VAL A 117 5.95 -12.12 2.74
C VAL A 117 6.94 -12.09 3.90
N GLN A 118 8.02 -12.87 3.84
CA GLN A 118 9.08 -12.85 4.85
C GLN A 118 9.65 -11.43 5.04
N PHE A 119 9.90 -10.69 3.95
CA PHE A 119 10.30 -9.29 4.04
C PHE A 119 9.17 -8.38 4.55
N GLY A 120 7.94 -8.63 4.12
CA GLY A 120 6.76 -7.84 4.45
C GLY A 120 6.42 -7.84 5.95
N VAL A 121 6.63 -8.95 6.66
CA VAL A 121 6.45 -9.03 8.13
C VAL A 121 7.35 -8.06 8.89
N PHE A 122 8.53 -7.75 8.34
CA PHE A 122 9.46 -6.79 8.93
C PHE A 122 9.32 -5.39 8.31
N SER A 123 8.32 -5.17 7.45
CA SER A 123 7.98 -3.85 6.91
C SER A 123 6.94 -3.14 7.80
N PRO A 124 6.84 -1.79 7.78
CA PRO A 124 5.88 -1.07 8.63
C PRO A 124 4.41 -1.47 8.42
N ILE A 125 4.06 -1.92 7.21
CA ILE A 125 2.70 -2.31 6.83
C ILE A 125 2.76 -3.65 6.10
N LEU A 126 2.18 -4.68 6.69
CA LEU A 126 1.97 -5.99 6.07
C LEU A 126 0.67 -5.97 5.26
N ARG A 127 0.77 -5.73 3.95
CA ARG A 127 -0.39 -5.71 3.04
C ARG A 127 -0.13 -6.52 1.78
N LEU A 128 -0.87 -7.62 1.65
CA LEU A 128 -0.91 -8.42 0.44
C LEU A 128 -1.97 -7.83 -0.50
N HIS A 129 -1.54 -7.40 -1.68
CA HIS A 129 -2.42 -6.74 -2.65
C HIS A 129 -1.90 -6.93 -4.08
N SER A 130 -2.81 -6.96 -5.04
CA SER A 130 -2.52 -7.03 -6.47
C SER A 130 -3.74 -6.68 -7.30
N THR A 131 -3.51 -6.49 -8.61
CA THR A 131 -4.56 -6.63 -9.61
C THR A 131 -5.21 -8.01 -9.50
N ALA A 132 -6.54 -8.05 -9.63
CA ALA A 132 -7.30 -9.29 -9.65
C ALA A 132 -6.97 -10.10 -10.92
N ASN A 133 -6.22 -11.18 -10.78
CA ASN A 133 -6.03 -12.17 -11.83
C ASN A 133 -5.81 -13.57 -11.22
N SER A 134 -5.91 -14.61 -12.05
CA SER A 134 -5.84 -16.02 -11.60
C SER A 134 -4.48 -16.45 -11.05
N PHE A 135 -3.43 -15.68 -11.28
CA PHE A 135 -2.05 -16.02 -10.91
C PHE A 135 -1.54 -15.23 -9.69
N ASN A 136 -2.20 -14.12 -9.35
CA ASN A 136 -1.83 -13.22 -8.26
C ASN A 136 -2.77 -13.39 -7.06
N SER A 137 -2.90 -14.61 -6.56
CA SER A 137 -3.59 -14.85 -5.29
C SER A 137 -2.81 -14.24 -4.14
N LYS A 138 -3.51 -13.93 -3.05
CA LYS A 138 -2.90 -13.43 -1.81
C LYS A 138 -3.17 -14.33 -0.61
N GLU A 139 -3.99 -15.35 -0.81
CA GLU A 139 -4.33 -16.36 0.16
C GLU A 139 -3.26 -17.47 0.17
N PRO A 140 -2.68 -17.83 1.34
CA PRO A 140 -1.61 -18.83 1.45
C PRO A 140 -1.90 -20.16 0.76
N TRP A 141 -3.13 -20.67 0.88
CA TRP A 141 -3.55 -21.98 0.35
C TRP A 141 -3.63 -22.05 -1.18
N ARG A 142 -3.39 -20.95 -1.88
CA ARG A 142 -3.33 -20.90 -3.35
C ARG A 142 -1.91 -21.11 -3.91
N PHE A 143 -0.93 -21.18 -3.02
CA PHE A 143 0.47 -21.45 -3.31
C PHE A 143 0.83 -22.92 -3.03
N GLY A 144 1.95 -23.39 -3.58
CA GLY A 144 2.49 -24.71 -3.30
C GLY A 144 2.78 -24.92 -1.79
N PRO A 145 2.82 -26.17 -1.30
CA PRO A 145 2.84 -26.48 0.13
C PRO A 145 3.96 -25.77 0.92
N ALA A 146 5.15 -25.65 0.34
CA ALA A 146 6.28 -24.98 0.98
C ALA A 146 6.03 -23.47 1.17
N ALA A 147 5.52 -22.78 0.14
CA ALA A 147 5.21 -21.36 0.22
C ALA A 147 4.01 -21.10 1.14
N CYS A 148 2.96 -21.93 1.06
CA CYS A 148 1.81 -21.88 1.96
C CYS A 148 2.25 -21.97 3.42
N ALA A 149 3.05 -22.98 3.78
CA ALA A 149 3.56 -23.16 5.13
C ALA A 149 4.44 -21.98 5.59
N VAL A 150 5.27 -21.41 4.70
CA VAL A 150 6.01 -20.18 5.03
C VAL A 150 5.05 -19.04 5.32
N MET A 151 4.07 -18.78 4.45
CA MET A 151 3.14 -17.67 4.62
C MET A 151 2.31 -17.81 5.91
N GLU A 152 1.83 -19.01 6.25
CA GLU A 152 1.10 -19.28 7.51
C GLU A 152 1.97 -19.17 8.77
N ASN A 153 3.29 -19.43 8.67
CA ASN A 153 4.18 -19.25 9.81
C ASN A 153 4.45 -17.76 10.12
N PHE A 154 4.26 -16.88 9.14
CA PHE A 154 4.51 -15.44 9.26
C PHE A 154 3.23 -14.59 9.36
N CYS A 155 2.07 -15.12 8.96
CA CYS A 155 0.77 -14.44 8.94
C CYS A 155 -0.28 -15.14 9.81
#